data_AF-A0A7R9CKZ4-F1
#
_entry.id   AF-A0A7R9CKZ4-F1
#
_cell.length_a   1.000
_cell.length_b   1.000
_cell.length_c   1.000
_cell.angle_alpha   90.00
_cell.angle_beta   90.00
_cell.angle_gamma   90.00
#
_symmetry.space_group_name_H-M   'P 1'
#
loop_
_entity.id
_entity.type
_entity.pdbx_description
1 polymer ?
#
loop_
_entity_poly.entity_id
_entity_poly.type
_entity_poly.pdbx_seq_one_letter_code
_entity_poly.pdbx_strand_id
1 'polypeptide(L)'
;MIKSVRVVRRSNIHFLSFFSAPPRHAGLGYRLFPGVGYYKLHTEAKKWDDARRACTEEGSHLAVVNSEEESKALQKLLETEAKTSFALIGFHDLFTEGSFVTIFGQPLKESGFYRWSSAKEPNNLGQEPGEDCGSIHKNGGLNDFNCNAPLPFICER
;
A
#
# COMPACT_ATOMS: atom_id res chain seq x y z
N MET A 1 26.12 -68.72 2.25
CA MET A 1 24.67 -68.50 2.05
C MET A 1 24.34 -67.05 2.39
N ILE A 2 23.52 -66.44 1.55
CA ILE A 2 23.30 -65.01 1.37
C ILE A 2 22.52 -64.42 2.56
N LYS A 3 22.90 -63.22 3.03
CA LYS A 3 21.94 -62.29 3.64
C LYS A 3 22.11 -60.89 3.06
N SER A 4 20.94 -60.37 2.68
CA SER A 4 20.65 -59.22 1.85
C SER A 4 21.21 -57.90 2.38
N VAL A 5 21.72 -57.07 1.47
CA VAL A 5 22.08 -55.67 1.69
C VAL A 5 20.82 -54.81 1.56
N ARG A 6 20.47 -54.03 2.58
CA ARG A 6 19.61 -52.85 2.39
C ARG A 6 20.48 -51.60 2.40
N VAL A 7 20.69 -51.05 1.21
CA VAL A 7 21.21 -49.69 1.04
C VAL A 7 20.04 -48.73 1.25
N VAL A 8 20.03 -48.00 2.37
CA VAL A 8 19.25 -46.76 2.46
C VAL A 8 20.23 -45.63 2.24
N ARG A 9 20.19 -45.03 1.04
CA ARG A 9 20.95 -43.83 0.69
C ARG A 9 20.05 -42.61 0.73
N ARG A 10 20.71 -41.49 1.05
CA ARG A 10 20.33 -40.07 0.91
C ARG A 10 19.61 -39.49 2.12
N SER A 11 19.97 -38.34 2.65
CA SER A 11 21.12 -37.43 2.52
C SER A 11 20.96 -36.51 3.73
N ASN A 12 22.04 -36.20 4.46
CA ASN A 12 21.98 -35.14 5.47
C ASN A 12 21.81 -33.80 4.76
N ILE A 13 20.57 -33.36 4.57
CA ILE A 13 20.26 -31.99 4.18
C ILE A 13 20.06 -31.23 5.49
N HIS A 14 21.11 -30.53 5.94
CA HIS A 14 20.92 -29.41 6.83
C HIS A 14 20.19 -28.32 6.04
N PHE A 15 18.89 -28.14 6.30
CA PHE A 15 18.23 -26.89 5.96
C PHE A 15 18.86 -25.80 6.84
N LEU A 16 19.86 -25.12 6.30
CA LEU A 16 20.25 -23.81 6.81
C LEU A 16 19.11 -22.87 6.44
N SER A 17 18.17 -22.67 7.37
CA SER A 17 17.25 -21.55 7.30
C SER A 17 18.06 -20.28 7.44
N PHE A 18 18.55 -19.76 6.32
CA PHE A 18 18.95 -18.37 6.23
C PHE A 18 17.69 -17.55 6.42
N PHE A 19 17.40 -17.15 7.66
CA PHE A 19 16.62 -15.95 7.90
C PHE A 19 17.44 -14.80 7.33
N SER A 20 17.37 -14.58 6.02
CA SER A 20 17.91 -13.37 5.43
C SER A 20 17.10 -12.23 6.03
N ALA A 21 17.69 -11.51 6.97
CA ALA A 21 17.13 -10.24 7.42
C ALA A 21 16.74 -9.44 6.17
N PRO A 22 15.55 -8.81 6.13
CA PRO A 22 15.12 -8.02 4.98
C PRO A 22 16.24 -7.06 4.58
N PRO A 23 16.56 -6.90 3.29
CA PRO A 23 17.74 -6.18 2.85
C PRO A 23 17.81 -4.81 3.54
N ARG A 24 18.93 -4.59 4.24
CA ARG A 24 19.20 -3.43 5.10
C ARG A 24 19.38 -2.10 4.33
N HIS A 25 19.07 -2.09 3.03
CA HIS A 25 19.09 -0.91 2.18
C HIS A 25 17.73 -0.77 1.51
N ALA A 26 16.79 -0.12 2.19
CA ALA A 26 15.61 0.43 1.57
C ALA A 26 16.03 1.62 0.68
N GLY A 27 16.67 1.31 -0.45
CA GLY A 27 17.15 2.32 -1.41
C GLY A 27 16.00 3.22 -1.85
N LEU A 28 16.26 4.53 -1.89
CA LEU A 28 15.30 5.62 -2.19
C LEU A 28 14.45 6.14 -1.02
N GLY A 29 14.74 5.78 0.24
CA GLY A 29 14.05 6.39 1.40
C GLY A 29 12.76 5.69 1.81
N TYR A 30 12.59 4.42 1.44
CA TYR A 30 11.50 3.58 1.93
C TYR A 30 11.75 3.18 3.39
N ARG A 31 10.70 3.12 4.18
CA ARG A 31 10.71 2.67 5.56
C ARG A 31 10.11 1.27 5.64
N LEU A 32 10.85 0.35 6.27
CA LEU A 32 10.34 -0.98 6.59
C LEU A 32 9.41 -0.93 7.80
N PHE A 33 8.22 -1.49 7.66
CA PHE A 33 7.34 -1.87 8.75
C PHE A 33 7.37 -3.40 8.87
N PRO A 34 8.03 -3.96 9.90
CA PRO A 34 8.25 -5.40 9.99
C PRO A 34 6.94 -6.21 9.93
N GLY A 35 6.88 -7.18 9.02
CA GLY A 35 5.69 -8.01 8.81
C GLY A 35 4.55 -7.35 8.03
N VAL A 36 4.74 -6.10 7.58
CA VAL A 36 3.75 -5.34 6.81
C VAL A 36 4.29 -5.08 5.40
N GLY A 37 5.32 -4.24 5.26
CA GLY A 37 5.84 -3.87 3.95
C GLY A 37 6.84 -2.71 3.98
N TYR A 38 7.19 -2.22 2.79
CA TYR A 38 8.05 -1.04 2.62
C TYR A 38 7.24 0.12 2.08
N TYR A 39 7.25 1.24 2.81
CA TYR A 39 6.44 2.41 2.48
C TYR A 39 7.29 3.68 2.46
N LYS A 40 6.95 4.61 1.56
CA LYS A 40 7.59 5.92 1.48
C LYS A 40 6.54 7.00 1.36
N LEU A 41 6.55 7.98 2.26
CA LEU A 41 5.78 9.20 2.10
C LEU A 41 6.57 10.20 1.24
N HIS A 42 5.98 10.62 0.13
CA HIS A 42 6.44 11.75 -0.64
C HIS A 42 5.71 13.01 -0.20
N THR A 43 6.44 13.98 0.33
CA THR A 43 5.86 15.24 0.86
C THR A 43 5.69 16.33 -0.20
N GLU A 44 6.35 16.19 -1.36
CA GLU A 44 6.09 17.03 -2.52
C GLU A 44 4.74 16.64 -3.13
N ALA A 45 3.75 17.52 -2.97
CA ALA A 45 2.38 17.22 -3.35
C ALA A 45 2.23 17.08 -4.88
N LYS A 46 1.46 16.08 -5.31
CA LYS A 46 1.17 15.77 -6.72
C LYS A 46 -0.30 15.44 -6.91
N LYS A 47 -0.79 15.57 -8.14
CA LYS A 47 -2.10 15.02 -8.54
C LYS A 47 -2.06 13.50 -8.47
N TRP A 48 -3.21 12.85 -8.39
CA TRP A 48 -3.27 11.40 -8.18
C TRP A 48 -2.57 10.60 -9.28
N ASP A 49 -2.77 10.94 -10.55
CA ASP A 49 -2.10 10.25 -11.66
C ASP A 49 -0.57 10.51 -11.67
N ASP A 50 -0.16 11.74 -11.36
CA ASP A 50 1.26 12.10 -11.24
C ASP A 50 1.94 11.36 -10.08
N ALA A 51 1.23 11.20 -8.95
CA ALA A 51 1.68 10.42 -7.80
C ALA A 51 1.82 8.92 -8.14
N ARG A 52 0.84 8.36 -8.87
CA ARG A 52 0.89 6.98 -9.38
C ARG A 52 2.11 6.75 -10.28
N ARG A 53 2.37 7.68 -11.20
CA ARG A 53 3.54 7.63 -12.08
C ARG A 53 4.85 7.74 -11.29
N ALA A 54 4.93 8.65 -10.33
CA ALA A 54 6.10 8.81 -9.48
C ALA A 54 6.45 7.52 -8.70
N CYS A 55 5.47 6.82 -8.12
CA CYS A 55 5.72 5.51 -7.50
C CYS A 55 6.17 4.47 -8.53
N THR A 56 5.56 4.45 -9.71
CA THR A 56 5.93 3.51 -10.79
C THR A 56 7.40 3.71 -11.24
N GLU A 57 7.84 4.96 -11.36
CA GLU A 57 9.24 5.33 -11.68
C GLU A 57 10.23 4.88 -10.60
N GLU A 58 9.79 4.72 -9.35
CA GLU A 58 10.60 4.17 -8.25
C GLU A 58 10.59 2.62 -8.18
N GLY A 59 9.94 1.97 -9.16
CA GLY A 59 9.75 0.52 -9.18
C GLY A 59 8.76 0.05 -8.11
N SER A 60 7.78 0.87 -7.77
CA SER A 60 6.79 0.65 -6.73
C SER A 60 5.39 1.03 -7.24
N HIS A 61 4.39 1.10 -6.37
CA HIS A 61 3.06 1.63 -6.73
C HIS A 61 2.51 2.54 -5.63
N LEU A 62 1.42 3.28 -5.90
CA LEU A 62 0.68 3.94 -4.82
C LEU A 62 0.20 2.87 -3.83
N ALA A 63 0.32 3.14 -2.53
CA ALA A 63 0.00 2.17 -1.49
C ALA A 63 -1.46 1.69 -1.61
N VAL A 64 -1.69 0.38 -1.58
CA VAL A 64 -3.02 -0.22 -1.62
C VAL A 64 -3.30 -0.84 -0.27
N VAL A 65 -4.04 -0.12 0.58
CA VAL A 65 -4.37 -0.60 1.92
C VAL A 65 -5.27 -1.82 1.83
N ASN A 66 -4.76 -2.95 2.29
CA ASN A 66 -5.41 -4.25 2.27
C ASN A 66 -5.56 -4.86 3.68
N SER A 67 -5.08 -4.19 4.73
CA SER A 67 -5.19 -4.62 6.12
C SER A 67 -5.21 -3.45 7.13
N GLU A 68 -5.64 -3.72 8.36
CA GLU A 68 -5.56 -2.75 9.47
C GLU A 68 -4.10 -2.49 9.88
N GLU A 69 -3.20 -3.46 9.70
CA GLU A 69 -1.78 -3.32 9.96
C GLU A 69 -1.12 -2.33 9.00
N GLU A 70 -1.48 -2.39 7.71
CA GLU A 70 -1.06 -1.40 6.72
C GLU A 70 -1.63 -0.01 7.01
N SER A 71 -2.93 0.08 7.32
CA SER A 71 -3.56 1.36 7.72
C SER A 71 -2.79 2.04 8.85
N LYS A 72 -2.39 1.27 9.89
CA LYS A 72 -1.58 1.77 11.00
C LYS A 72 -0.15 2.16 10.59
N ALA A 73 0.47 1.42 9.66
CA ALA A 73 1.78 1.76 9.14
C ALA A 73 1.77 3.11 8.40
N LEU A 74 0.78 3.31 7.53
CA LEU A 74 0.57 4.55 6.79
C LEU A 74 0.19 5.72 7.71
N GLN A 75 -0.70 5.49 8.68
CA GLN A 75 -1.01 6.46 9.73
C GLN A 75 0.26 6.96 10.41
N LYS A 76 1.15 6.03 10.82
CA LYS A 76 2.39 6.38 11.49
C LYS A 76 3.32 7.22 10.61
N LEU A 77 3.39 6.95 9.31
CA LEU A 77 4.14 7.82 8.38
C LEU A 77 3.57 9.23 8.34
N LEU A 78 2.24 9.37 8.23
CA LEU A 78 1.58 10.67 8.18
C LEU A 78 1.78 11.47 9.47
N GLU A 79 1.69 10.81 10.63
CA GLU A 79 1.90 11.44 11.92
C GLU A 79 3.34 11.94 12.09
N THR A 80 4.33 11.21 11.56
CA THR A 80 5.74 11.59 11.74
C THR A 80 6.28 12.56 10.69
N GLU A 81 5.74 12.54 9.47
CA GLU A 81 6.38 13.19 8.32
C GLU A 81 5.45 14.15 7.57
N ALA A 82 4.12 13.99 7.64
CA ALA A 82 3.19 14.81 6.87
C ALA A 82 2.76 16.10 7.61
N LYS A 83 2.83 17.22 6.89
CA LYS A 83 2.25 18.51 7.35
C LYS A 83 0.73 18.60 7.12
N THR A 84 0.19 17.81 6.20
CA THR A 84 -1.24 17.72 5.88
C THR A 84 -1.91 16.58 6.65
N SER A 85 -3.24 16.53 6.65
CA SER A 85 -4.00 15.42 7.26
C SER A 85 -4.21 14.23 6.34
N PHE A 86 -3.94 14.38 5.04
CA PHE A 86 -4.21 13.38 4.01
C PHE A 86 -2.99 13.13 3.14
N ALA A 87 -2.91 11.91 2.60
CA ALA A 87 -2.04 11.56 1.48
C ALA A 87 -2.75 10.62 0.50
N LEU A 88 -2.40 10.72 -0.79
CA LEU A 88 -2.96 9.91 -1.86
C LEU A 88 -2.49 8.45 -1.76
N ILE A 89 -3.40 7.52 -2.06
CA ILE A 89 -3.20 6.07 -2.06
C ILE A 89 -3.93 5.43 -3.26
N GLY A 90 -3.65 4.15 -3.51
CA GLY A 90 -3.92 3.44 -4.76
C GLY A 90 -5.33 2.86 -4.90
N PHE A 91 -6.37 3.69 -4.79
CA PHE A 91 -7.73 3.32 -5.19
C PHE A 91 -8.42 4.50 -5.90
N HIS A 92 -9.47 4.23 -6.67
CA HIS A 92 -10.24 5.22 -7.39
C HIS A 92 -11.58 4.63 -7.87
N ASP A 93 -12.52 5.44 -8.32
CA ASP A 93 -13.78 5.00 -8.98
C ASP A 93 -14.00 5.67 -10.36
N LEU A 94 -12.92 6.19 -10.97
CA LEU A 94 -12.86 6.76 -12.34
C LEU A 94 -13.58 5.98 -13.47
N PHE A 95 -13.93 4.71 -13.28
CA PHE A 95 -14.67 3.92 -14.26
C PHE A 95 -16.19 3.97 -14.06
N THR A 96 -16.64 4.04 -12.81
CA THR A 96 -18.05 3.98 -12.43
C THR A 96 -18.19 4.59 -11.04
N GLU A 97 -18.82 5.76 -10.99
CA GLU A 97 -19.11 6.51 -9.76
C GLU A 97 -19.66 5.61 -8.64
N GLY A 98 -19.06 5.71 -7.45
CA GLY A 98 -19.42 4.92 -6.27
C GLY A 98 -18.92 3.46 -6.29
N SER A 99 -18.21 3.05 -7.34
CA SER A 99 -17.65 1.71 -7.50
C SER A 99 -16.12 1.75 -7.46
N PHE A 100 -15.57 1.92 -6.26
CA PHE A 100 -14.13 1.99 -6.04
C PHE A 100 -13.41 0.67 -6.33
N VAL A 101 -12.31 0.79 -7.08
CA VAL A 101 -11.34 -0.27 -7.38
C VAL A 101 -9.94 0.16 -6.95
N THR A 102 -9.10 -0.81 -6.60
CA THR A 102 -7.66 -0.55 -6.41
C THR A 102 -7.00 -0.30 -7.75
N ILE A 103 -5.79 0.27 -7.74
CA ILE A 103 -4.96 0.41 -8.96
C ILE A 103 -4.61 -0.92 -9.65
N PHE A 104 -4.92 -2.06 -9.02
CA PHE A 104 -4.78 -3.40 -9.59
C PHE A 104 -6.11 -3.97 -10.14
N GLY A 105 -7.19 -3.18 -10.11
CA GLY A 105 -8.50 -3.56 -10.64
C GLY A 105 -9.35 -4.41 -9.69
N GLN A 106 -8.92 -4.62 -8.45
CA GLN A 106 -9.72 -5.35 -7.45
C GLN A 106 -10.77 -4.41 -6.84
N PRO A 107 -12.02 -4.84 -6.61
CA PRO A 107 -13.01 -4.05 -5.87
C PRO A 107 -12.47 -3.68 -4.48
N LEU A 108 -12.57 -2.40 -4.09
CA LEU A 108 -12.00 -1.92 -2.82
C LEU A 108 -12.63 -2.60 -1.60
N LYS A 109 -13.92 -2.93 -1.66
CA LYS A 109 -14.63 -3.69 -0.61
C LYS A 109 -14.06 -5.09 -0.39
N GLU A 110 -13.36 -5.62 -1.39
CA GLU A 110 -12.78 -6.96 -1.38
C GLU A 110 -11.26 -6.91 -1.17
N SER A 111 -10.64 -5.73 -1.05
CA SER A 111 -9.19 -5.59 -0.91
C SER A 111 -8.67 -6.01 0.46
N GLY A 112 -9.55 -6.20 1.45
CA GLY A 112 -9.18 -6.54 2.84
C GLY A 112 -9.22 -5.34 3.80
N PHE A 113 -9.42 -4.12 3.31
CA PHE A 113 -9.61 -2.93 4.13
C PHE A 113 -10.65 -1.97 3.54
N TYR A 114 -11.71 -1.67 4.32
CA TYR A 114 -12.83 -0.82 3.88
C TYR A 114 -13.35 0.10 4.98
N ARG A 115 -12.43 0.70 5.74
CA ARG A 115 -12.77 1.65 6.83
C ARG A 115 -12.57 3.08 6.38
N TRP A 116 -13.67 3.81 6.22
CA TRP A 116 -13.68 5.22 5.87
C TRP A 116 -13.27 6.12 7.05
N SER A 117 -12.75 7.31 6.75
CA SER A 117 -12.23 8.27 7.74
C SER A 117 -13.32 8.84 8.64
N SER A 118 -14.55 8.89 8.13
CA SER A 118 -15.75 9.29 8.86
C SER A 118 -17.00 8.60 8.29
N ALA A 119 -18.11 8.66 9.01
CA ALA A 119 -19.40 8.13 8.54
C ALA A 119 -20.00 8.90 7.34
N LYS A 120 -19.39 10.04 6.96
CA LYS A 120 -19.82 10.83 5.80
C LYS A 120 -19.07 10.46 4.53
N GLU A 121 -18.00 9.67 4.63
CA GLU A 121 -17.19 9.27 3.47
C GLU A 121 -17.64 7.90 2.90
N PRO A 122 -17.49 7.66 1.59
CA PRO A 122 -17.09 8.65 0.58
C PRO A 122 -18.22 9.65 0.29
N ASN A 123 -17.88 10.92 0.09
CA ASN A 123 -18.85 12.01 0.05
C ASN A 123 -19.02 12.66 -1.33
N ASN A 124 -18.14 12.33 -2.28
CA ASN A 124 -18.04 12.90 -3.62
C ASN A 124 -18.16 14.44 -3.65
N LEU A 125 -17.38 15.16 -2.83
CA LEU A 125 -17.46 16.61 -2.72
C LEU A 125 -16.98 17.36 -3.98
N GLY A 126 -17.83 18.25 -4.49
CA GLY A 126 -17.44 19.22 -5.51
C GLY A 126 -18.42 19.29 -6.66
N GLN A 127 -17.98 19.85 -7.79
CA GLN A 127 -18.68 19.74 -9.06
C GLN A 127 -18.13 18.53 -9.81
N GLU A 128 -19.01 17.88 -10.58
CA GLU A 128 -18.68 16.75 -11.44
C GLU A 128 -17.34 16.97 -12.20
N PRO A 129 -16.43 15.97 -12.19
CA PRO A 129 -16.69 14.59 -11.75
C PRO A 129 -16.63 14.40 -10.22
N GLY A 130 -16.21 15.40 -9.44
CA GLY A 130 -16.15 15.32 -7.98
C GLY A 130 -14.84 14.71 -7.45
N GLU A 131 -14.91 13.73 -6.55
CA GLU A 131 -13.79 13.15 -5.79
C GLU A 131 -13.48 11.69 -6.15
N ASP A 132 -12.95 11.42 -7.33
CA ASP A 132 -12.85 10.02 -7.79
C ASP A 132 -11.61 9.24 -7.32
N CYS A 133 -10.71 9.86 -6.53
CA CYS A 133 -9.37 9.34 -6.25
C CYS A 133 -9.09 9.11 -4.77
N GLY A 134 -8.41 8.02 -4.46
CA GLY A 134 -8.22 7.61 -3.08
C GLY A 134 -7.15 8.38 -2.30
N SER A 135 -7.47 8.68 -1.05
CA SER A 135 -6.53 9.17 -0.04
C SER A 135 -6.75 8.49 1.33
N ILE A 136 -5.77 8.60 2.22
CA ILE A 136 -5.84 8.14 3.60
C ILE A 136 -5.65 9.32 4.56
N HIS A 137 -6.50 9.39 5.58
CA HIS A 137 -6.44 10.40 6.64
C HIS A 137 -5.48 9.98 7.77
N LYS A 138 -5.02 10.94 8.57
CA LYS A 138 -4.20 10.71 9.78
C LYS A 138 -4.82 9.81 10.85
N ASN A 139 -6.11 9.47 10.75
CA ASN A 139 -6.74 8.44 11.60
C ASN A 139 -6.73 7.02 10.97
N GLY A 140 -6.00 6.85 9.87
CA GLY A 140 -5.88 5.60 9.11
C GLY A 140 -7.10 5.26 8.25
N GLY A 141 -8.14 6.09 8.21
CA GLY A 141 -9.32 5.83 7.40
C GLY A 141 -9.21 6.34 5.96
N LEU A 142 -9.93 5.69 5.05
CA LEU A 142 -10.02 6.04 3.63
C LEU A 142 -10.84 7.32 3.41
N ASN A 143 -10.55 8.03 2.33
CA ASN A 143 -11.26 9.21 1.87
C ASN A 143 -11.18 9.25 0.34
N ASP A 144 -12.30 9.47 -0.34
CA ASP A 144 -12.33 9.84 -1.75
C ASP A 144 -11.88 11.31 -1.86
N PHE A 145 -11.13 11.68 -2.89
CA PHE A 145 -10.49 12.98 -2.99
C PHE A 145 -10.43 13.45 -4.44
N ASN A 146 -10.50 14.76 -4.65
CA ASN A 146 -10.36 15.34 -5.98
C ASN A 146 -9.01 14.95 -6.62
N CYS A 147 -9.06 14.17 -7.71
CA CYS A 147 -7.89 13.66 -8.42
C CYS A 147 -6.90 14.75 -8.88
N ASN A 148 -7.38 15.97 -9.11
CA ASN A 148 -6.60 17.09 -9.61
C ASN A 148 -6.05 18.00 -8.51
N ALA A 149 -6.47 17.79 -7.26
CA ALA A 149 -5.97 18.52 -6.12
C ALA A 149 -4.67 17.87 -5.61
N PRO A 150 -3.56 18.62 -5.51
CA PRO A 150 -2.28 18.05 -5.14
C PRO A 150 -2.22 17.73 -3.64
N LEU A 151 -1.77 16.52 -3.32
CA LEU A 151 -1.50 16.06 -1.94
C LEU A 151 -0.16 15.30 -1.88
N PRO A 152 0.46 15.20 -0.69
CA PRO A 152 1.45 14.16 -0.43
C PRO A 152 0.91 12.78 -0.81
N PHE A 153 1.78 11.81 -1.07
CA PHE A 153 1.36 10.48 -1.50
C PHE A 153 2.26 9.40 -0.92
N ILE A 154 1.71 8.20 -0.75
CA ILE A 154 2.45 7.08 -0.17
C ILE A 154 2.69 6.03 -1.25
N CYS A 155 3.95 5.68 -1.46
CA CYS A 155 4.34 4.56 -2.29
C CYS A 155 4.57 3.30 -1.45
N GLU A 156 4.29 2.15 -2.04
CA GLU A 156 4.43 0.81 -1.46
C GLU A 156 5.25 -0.11 -2.38
N ARG A 157 6.09 -0.96 -1.77
CA ARG A 157 6.92 -1.98 -2.40
C ARG A 157 6.70 -3.35 -1.77
#